data_AF-A0A9W7T1D7-F1
#
_entry.id   AF-A0A9W7T1D7-F1
#
_cell.length_a   1.000
_cell.length_b   1.000
_cell.length_c   1.000
_cell.angle_alpha   90.00
_cell.angle_beta   90.00
_cell.angle_gamma   90.00
#
_symmetry.space_group_name_H-M   'P 1'
#
loop_
_entity.id
_entity.type
_entity.pdbx_description
1 polymer ?
#
loop_
_entity_poly.entity_id
_entity_poly.type
_entity_poly.pdbx_seq_one_letter_code
_entity_poly.pdbx_strand_id
1 'polypeptide(L)'
;MFRAFSTTPAVMGKDSKQSNQPPKHDMVYFPGLTSKVRSFKQFRTVIHTGLYSQVVTMEIPVGGDIGDEVHTVDQVLIFTSGEGKATVAGKDQDVKASDVVVVPAGTQHQFINTSKTQPLELVTIYSPAEHDPQTFHKTKEEGDEEEDNGKDEAPEWSQQSKSFNEKKGLVKESGGPYENGDDGRHQKS
;
A
#
# COMPACT_ATOMS: atom_id res chain seq x y z
N MET A 1 -27.65 20.04 -12.91
CA MET A 1 -27.22 19.13 -14.01
C MET A 1 -26.13 18.24 -13.44
N PHE A 2 -26.44 17.01 -13.03
CA PHE A 2 -25.45 16.10 -12.44
C PHE A 2 -24.49 15.62 -13.53
N ARG A 3 -23.22 16.02 -13.45
CA ARG A 3 -22.16 15.43 -14.29
C ARG A 3 -21.73 14.12 -13.64
N ALA A 4 -21.76 13.04 -14.43
CA ALA A 4 -21.28 11.73 -14.00
C ALA A 4 -19.79 11.82 -13.60
N PHE A 5 -19.46 11.29 -12.43
CA PHE A 5 -18.08 11.08 -12.02
C PHE A 5 -17.47 10.00 -12.92
N SER A 6 -16.49 10.38 -13.73
CA SER A 6 -15.69 9.43 -14.52
C SER A 6 -14.65 8.80 -13.60
N THR A 7 -14.97 7.67 -12.99
CA THR A 7 -13.98 6.86 -12.26
C THR A 7 -13.25 5.99 -13.28
N THR A 8 -12.02 6.36 -13.64
CA THR A 8 -11.14 5.45 -14.37
C THR A 8 -10.72 4.35 -13.38
N PRO A 9 -11.03 3.06 -13.63
CA PRO A 9 -10.55 2.00 -12.76
C PRO A 9 -9.03 1.98 -12.79
N ALA A 10 -8.40 1.88 -11.62
CA ALA A 10 -6.96 1.72 -11.53
C ALA A 10 -6.56 0.42 -12.24
N VAL A 11 -5.68 0.53 -13.24
CA VAL A 11 -5.04 -0.63 -13.86
C VAL A 11 -4.14 -1.28 -12.81
N MET A 12 -4.18 -2.60 -12.69
CA MET A 12 -3.40 -3.36 -11.71
C MET A 12 -2.44 -4.30 -12.44
N GLY A 13 -1.18 -4.36 -12.00
CA GLY A 13 -0.12 -5.19 -12.58
C GLY A 13 0.85 -4.43 -13.47
N LYS A 14 1.70 -5.13 -14.22
CA LYS A 14 2.86 -4.62 -14.99
C LYS A 14 2.58 -3.48 -15.99
N ASP A 15 1.31 -3.23 -16.31
CA ASP A 15 0.84 -2.12 -17.17
C ASP A 15 0.45 -0.86 -16.39
N SER A 16 0.38 -0.92 -15.05
CA SER A 16 0.22 0.25 -14.19
C SER A 16 1.58 0.94 -14.04
N LYS A 17 1.94 1.77 -15.02
CA LYS A 17 3.04 2.74 -14.82
C LYS A 17 2.57 3.78 -13.78
N GLN A 18 2.65 3.40 -12.51
CA GLN A 18 2.42 4.31 -11.38
C GLN A 18 3.36 5.51 -11.54
N SER A 19 2.87 6.69 -11.19
CA SER A 19 3.61 7.94 -11.32
C SER A 19 4.60 8.08 -10.16
N ASN A 20 5.81 8.54 -10.44
CA ASN A 20 6.79 8.91 -9.40
C ASN A 20 6.57 10.34 -8.88
N GLN A 21 5.56 11.04 -9.40
CA GLN A 21 5.12 12.34 -8.92
C GLN A 21 4.06 12.18 -7.82
N PRO A 22 3.91 13.17 -6.92
CA PRO A 22 2.81 13.21 -5.97
C PRO A 22 1.44 12.95 -6.63
N PRO A 23 0.50 12.30 -5.92
CA PRO A 23 -0.81 12.00 -6.47
C PRO A 23 -1.58 13.28 -6.77
N LYS A 24 -2.47 13.20 -7.77
CA LYS A 24 -3.52 14.20 -7.94
C LYS A 24 -4.59 14.03 -6.86
N HIS A 25 -5.31 15.11 -6.56
CA HIS A 25 -6.46 15.08 -5.66
C HIS A 25 -7.71 14.50 -6.32
N ASP A 26 -7.58 13.28 -6.86
CA ASP A 26 -8.62 12.53 -7.55
C ASP A 26 -9.03 11.28 -6.74
N MET A 27 -10.22 10.76 -7.01
CA MET A 27 -10.68 9.52 -6.42
C MET A 27 -9.87 8.34 -6.94
N VAL A 28 -9.26 7.57 -6.03
CA VAL A 28 -8.68 6.26 -6.33
C VAL A 28 -9.62 5.18 -5.81
N TYR A 29 -10.18 4.38 -6.71
CA TYR A 29 -11.20 3.39 -6.40
C TYR A 29 -10.78 1.99 -6.85
N PHE A 30 -10.71 1.06 -5.89
CA PHE A 30 -10.37 -0.34 -6.13
C PHE A 30 -11.58 -1.25 -5.87
N PRO A 31 -12.43 -1.53 -6.87
CA PRO A 31 -13.61 -2.35 -6.68
C PRO A 31 -13.23 -3.78 -6.24
N GLY A 32 -13.77 -4.21 -5.11
CA GLY A 32 -13.59 -5.58 -4.61
C GLY A 32 -12.17 -5.95 -4.18
N LEU A 33 -11.31 -4.96 -3.91
CA LEU A 33 -9.90 -5.19 -3.55
C LEU A 33 -9.73 -6.18 -2.40
N THR A 34 -10.60 -6.10 -1.39
CA THR A 34 -10.57 -6.94 -0.19
C THR A 34 -11.44 -8.19 -0.28
N SER A 35 -11.99 -8.49 -1.46
CA SER A 35 -12.84 -9.67 -1.64
C SER A 35 -12.01 -10.96 -1.77
N LYS A 36 -12.56 -12.07 -1.31
CA LYS A 36 -11.94 -13.42 -1.43
C LYS A 36 -11.84 -13.93 -2.87
N VAL A 37 -12.48 -13.27 -3.84
CA VAL A 37 -12.61 -13.76 -5.23
C VAL A 37 -11.40 -13.38 -6.09
N ARG A 38 -10.38 -12.77 -5.49
CA ARG A 38 -9.19 -12.32 -6.18
C ARG A 38 -7.98 -13.18 -5.82
N SER A 39 -6.99 -13.22 -6.72
CA SER A 39 -5.63 -13.64 -6.43
C SER A 39 -4.70 -12.57 -6.97
N PHE A 40 -3.78 -12.08 -6.13
CA PHE A 40 -2.86 -11.01 -6.48
C PHE A 40 -1.71 -11.51 -7.35
N LYS A 41 -1.37 -12.81 -7.26
CA LYS A 41 -0.37 -13.58 -8.02
C LYS A 41 1.09 -13.13 -7.89
N GLN A 42 1.31 -12.00 -7.22
CA GLN A 42 2.58 -11.32 -7.09
C GLN A 42 2.91 -11.18 -5.61
N PHE A 43 4.18 -11.38 -5.26
CA PHE A 43 4.65 -11.22 -3.90
C PHE A 43 4.36 -9.82 -3.35
N ARG A 44 4.66 -8.77 -4.13
CA ARG A 44 4.41 -7.38 -3.75
C ARG A 44 4.04 -6.53 -4.96
N THR A 45 3.03 -5.69 -4.83
CA THR A 45 2.71 -4.68 -5.86
C THR A 45 2.17 -3.43 -5.20
N VAL A 46 2.84 -2.30 -5.43
CA VAL A 46 2.32 -0.99 -5.04
C VAL A 46 1.19 -0.61 -5.98
N ILE A 47 0.00 -0.40 -5.43
CA ILE A 47 -1.20 -0.06 -6.21
C ILE A 47 -1.62 1.41 -6.04
N HIS A 48 -1.11 2.10 -5.03
CA HIS A 48 -1.24 3.55 -4.87
C HIS A 48 -0.24 4.09 -3.85
N THR A 49 0.44 5.19 -4.18
CA THR A 49 1.23 5.97 -3.21
C THR A 49 0.61 7.36 -3.04
N GLY A 50 0.19 7.65 -1.81
CA GLY A 50 -0.33 8.94 -1.37
C GLY A 50 0.74 9.79 -0.67
N LEU A 51 0.42 11.04 -0.32
CA LEU A 51 1.33 11.91 0.45
C LEU A 51 1.65 11.38 1.86
N TYR A 52 0.76 10.56 2.43
CA TYR A 52 0.85 10.11 3.83
C TYR A 52 0.68 8.60 4.01
N SER A 53 0.36 7.87 2.93
CA SER A 53 0.12 6.44 3.00
C SER A 53 0.37 5.75 1.67
N GLN A 54 0.76 4.49 1.69
CA GLN A 54 0.93 3.66 0.49
C GLN A 54 0.09 2.39 0.61
N VAL A 55 -0.63 2.03 -0.44
CA VAL A 55 -1.45 0.82 -0.52
C VAL A 55 -0.74 -0.20 -1.40
N VAL A 56 -0.52 -1.38 -0.85
CA VAL A 56 0.22 -2.48 -1.47
C VAL A 56 -0.61 -3.76 -1.38
N THR A 57 -0.53 -4.61 -2.40
CA THR A 57 -1.11 -5.96 -2.38
C THR A 57 0.00 -6.99 -2.34
N MET A 58 -0.21 -8.07 -1.59
CA MET A 58 0.77 -9.15 -1.46
C MET A 58 0.10 -10.52 -1.54
N GLU A 59 0.78 -11.47 -2.18
CA GLU A 59 0.44 -12.90 -2.18
C GLU A 59 1.65 -13.70 -1.69
N ILE A 60 1.51 -14.32 -0.52
CA ILE A 60 2.56 -15.13 0.09
C ILE A 60 2.31 -16.59 -0.27
N PRO A 61 3.25 -17.27 -0.96
CA PRO A 61 3.07 -18.65 -1.38
C PRO A 61 2.93 -19.58 -0.17
N VAL A 62 2.42 -20.80 -0.41
CA VAL A 62 2.27 -21.84 0.62
C VAL A 62 3.61 -22.07 1.34
N GLY A 63 3.61 -21.93 2.66
CA GLY A 63 4.80 -22.08 3.49
C GLY A 63 5.83 -20.95 3.39
N GLY A 64 5.56 -19.91 2.59
CA GLY A 64 6.41 -18.72 2.49
C GLY A 64 6.13 -17.69 3.59
N ASP A 65 6.93 -16.63 3.58
CA ASP A 65 6.85 -15.50 4.51
C ASP A 65 7.12 -14.16 3.80
N ILE A 66 6.83 -13.07 4.49
CA ILE A 66 7.17 -11.71 4.02
C ILE A 66 8.65 -11.41 4.27
N GLY A 67 9.14 -11.74 5.46
CA GLY A 67 10.46 -11.36 5.98
C GLY A 67 10.39 -11.08 7.48
N ASP A 68 11.55 -11.03 8.15
CA ASP A 68 11.69 -10.50 9.50
C ASP A 68 12.06 -9.01 9.38
N GLU A 69 11.08 -8.12 9.58
CA GLU A 69 11.18 -6.72 9.19
C GLU A 69 11.06 -5.77 10.41
N VAL A 70 11.70 -4.61 10.28
CA VAL A 70 11.51 -3.43 11.12
C VAL A 70 11.57 -2.20 10.21
N HIS A 71 10.49 -1.45 10.13
CA HIS A 71 10.44 -0.19 9.39
C HIS A 71 10.07 0.98 10.30
N THR A 72 10.40 2.21 9.85
CA THR A 72 10.17 3.45 10.63
C THR A 72 8.78 4.06 10.41
N VAL A 73 7.93 3.38 9.65
CA VAL A 73 6.54 3.76 9.36
C VAL A 73 5.55 2.87 10.13
N ASP A 74 4.29 3.29 10.28
CA ASP A 74 3.24 2.38 10.72
C ASP A 74 2.80 1.50 9.54
N GLN A 75 2.41 0.25 9.82
CA GLN A 75 1.88 -0.67 8.81
C GLN A 75 0.57 -1.33 9.28
N VAL A 76 -0.41 -1.38 8.40
CA VAL A 76 -1.71 -2.05 8.64
C VAL A 76 -1.90 -3.14 7.60
N LEU A 77 -2.01 -4.40 8.03
CA LEU A 77 -2.24 -5.54 7.15
C LEU A 77 -3.68 -6.02 7.30
N ILE A 78 -4.36 -6.12 6.16
CA ILE A 78 -5.75 -6.58 6.04
C ILE A 78 -5.72 -7.89 5.26
N PHE A 79 -5.96 -9.01 5.94
CA PHE A 79 -5.91 -10.32 5.31
C PHE A 79 -7.18 -10.59 4.51
N THR A 80 -7.04 -10.91 3.23
CA THR A 80 -8.17 -11.10 2.30
C THR A 80 -8.46 -12.57 2.03
N SER A 81 -7.44 -13.43 2.09
CA SER A 81 -7.54 -14.88 1.88
C SER A 81 -6.43 -15.63 2.60
N GLY A 82 -6.58 -16.95 2.75
CA GLY A 82 -5.59 -17.81 3.38
C GLY A 82 -5.59 -17.79 4.92
N GLU A 83 -4.60 -18.49 5.47
CA GLU A 83 -4.33 -18.64 6.90
C GLU A 83 -2.83 -18.44 7.13
N GLY A 84 -2.48 -17.72 8.18
CA GLY A 84 -1.11 -17.39 8.51
C GLY A 84 -0.88 -17.23 10.00
N LYS A 85 0.37 -16.93 10.35
CA LYS A 85 0.79 -16.54 11.69
C LYS A 85 1.49 -15.21 11.62
N ALA A 86 1.01 -14.26 12.42
CA ALA A 86 1.66 -12.98 12.67
C ALA A 86 2.48 -13.09 13.96
N THR A 87 3.73 -12.66 13.91
CA THR A 87 4.58 -12.44 15.08
C THR A 87 4.90 -10.96 15.14
N VAL A 88 4.46 -10.26 16.18
CA VAL A 88 4.70 -8.81 16.35
C VAL A 88 5.25 -8.56 17.74
N ALA A 89 6.43 -7.95 17.85
CA ALA A 89 7.16 -7.77 19.10
C ALA A 89 7.28 -9.09 19.91
N GLY A 90 7.53 -10.20 19.22
CA GLY A 90 7.62 -11.55 19.81
C GLY A 90 6.30 -12.15 20.29
N LYS A 91 5.15 -11.53 20.01
CA LYS A 91 3.82 -12.09 20.28
C LYS A 91 3.23 -12.72 19.02
N ASP A 92 2.87 -13.98 19.13
CA ASP A 92 2.24 -14.74 18.06
C ASP A 92 0.71 -14.61 18.07
N GLN A 93 0.13 -14.58 16.87
CA GLN A 93 -1.31 -14.58 16.62
C GLN A 93 -1.61 -15.30 15.28
N ASP A 94 -2.50 -16.29 15.31
CA ASP A 94 -3.04 -16.86 14.08
C ASP A 94 -3.95 -15.83 13.40
N VAL A 95 -3.80 -15.67 12.08
CA VAL A 95 -4.55 -14.72 11.25
C VAL A 95 -5.20 -15.42 10.07
N LYS A 96 -6.36 -14.91 9.65
CA LYS A 96 -7.12 -15.41 8.49
C LYS A 96 -7.86 -14.27 7.80
N ALA A 97 -8.53 -14.59 6.70
CA ALA A 97 -9.35 -13.63 5.96
C ALA A 97 -10.31 -12.82 6.85
N SER A 98 -10.32 -11.50 6.66
CA SER A 98 -11.04 -10.46 7.42
C SER A 98 -10.40 -10.02 8.74
N ASP A 99 -9.30 -10.65 9.16
CA ASP A 99 -8.51 -10.15 10.29
C ASP A 99 -7.66 -8.94 9.85
N VAL A 100 -7.31 -8.10 10.83
CA VAL A 100 -6.46 -6.93 10.65
C VAL A 100 -5.37 -6.95 11.71
N VAL A 101 -4.13 -6.71 11.29
CA VAL A 101 -2.98 -6.51 12.18
C VAL A 101 -2.43 -5.12 11.96
N VAL A 102 -2.11 -4.44 13.06
CA VAL A 102 -1.44 -3.13 13.05
C VAL A 102 -0.07 -3.31 13.66
N VAL A 103 0.95 -2.87 12.94
CA VAL A 103 2.34 -2.86 13.35
C VAL A 103 2.79 -1.41 13.53
N PRO A 104 2.99 -0.95 14.76
CA PRO A 104 3.52 0.39 15.02
C PRO A 104 4.96 0.55 14.52
N ALA A 105 5.34 1.75 14.11
CA ALA A 105 6.70 2.10 13.70
C ALA A 105 7.77 1.62 14.68
N GLY A 106 8.88 1.08 14.15
CA GLY A 106 9.99 0.55 14.92
C GLY A 106 9.72 -0.79 15.60
N THR A 107 8.62 -1.46 15.26
CA THR A 107 8.26 -2.76 15.84
C THR A 107 8.70 -3.90 14.92
N GLN A 108 9.45 -4.85 15.46
CA GLN A 108 9.77 -6.09 14.76
C GLN A 108 8.50 -6.88 14.46
N HIS A 109 8.40 -7.39 13.24
CA HIS A 109 7.26 -8.18 12.80
C HIS A 109 7.63 -9.20 11.72
N GLN A 110 6.86 -10.28 11.67
CA GLN A 110 6.95 -11.31 10.64
C GLN A 110 5.57 -11.92 10.38
N PHE A 111 5.31 -12.26 9.12
CA PHE A 111 4.08 -12.93 8.71
C PHE A 111 4.41 -14.16 7.86
N ILE A 112 3.94 -15.32 8.31
CA ILE A 112 4.19 -16.61 7.66
C ILE A 112 2.87 -17.19 7.17
N ASN A 113 2.82 -17.68 5.93
CA ASN A 113 1.71 -18.48 5.43
C ASN A 113 1.77 -19.89 6.04
N THR A 114 0.79 -20.23 6.88
CA THR A 114 0.69 -21.53 7.55
C THR A 114 -0.24 -22.50 6.83
N SER A 115 -0.95 -22.05 5.80
CA SER A 115 -1.79 -22.89 4.96
C SER A 115 -0.94 -23.90 4.18
N LYS A 116 -1.46 -25.12 4.01
CA LYS A 116 -0.83 -26.18 3.23
C LYS A 116 -1.21 -26.17 1.75
N THR A 117 -2.24 -25.41 1.39
CA THR A 117 -2.92 -25.55 0.10
C THR A 117 -3.25 -24.24 -0.59
N GLN A 118 -3.21 -23.11 0.12
CA GLN A 118 -3.64 -21.82 -0.40
C GLN A 118 -2.61 -20.73 -0.07
N PRO A 119 -2.45 -19.72 -0.95
CA PRO A 119 -1.66 -18.55 -0.61
C PRO A 119 -2.32 -17.75 0.52
N LEU A 120 -1.50 -16.99 1.25
CA LEU A 120 -1.96 -15.95 2.16
C LEU A 120 -1.96 -14.64 1.39
N GLU A 121 -3.13 -14.03 1.28
CA GLU A 121 -3.30 -12.79 0.52
C GLU A 121 -3.71 -11.66 1.45
N LEU A 122 -3.14 -10.49 1.20
CA LEU A 122 -3.41 -9.31 2.01
C LEU A 122 -3.26 -8.02 1.22
N VAL A 123 -3.94 -7.00 1.73
CA VAL A 123 -3.67 -5.60 1.41
C VAL A 123 -2.92 -5.03 2.60
N THR A 124 -1.80 -4.37 2.37
CA THR A 124 -1.07 -3.64 3.40
C THR A 124 -1.06 -2.14 3.12
N ILE A 125 -1.13 -1.35 4.18
CA ILE A 125 -1.08 0.11 4.15
C ILE A 125 0.12 0.54 5.00
N TYR A 126 1.11 1.17 4.36
CA TYR A 126 2.20 1.85 5.05
C TYR A 126 1.83 3.31 5.29
N SER A 127 2.27 3.92 6.39
CA SER A 127 2.09 5.34 6.67
C SER A 127 3.31 5.95 7.40
N PRO A 128 4.17 6.74 6.73
CA PRO A 128 4.20 7.09 5.29
C PRO A 128 4.54 5.90 4.36
N ALA A 129 4.77 6.16 3.07
CA ALA A 129 5.13 5.11 2.12
C ALA A 129 6.45 4.42 2.47
N GLU A 130 6.60 3.14 2.10
CA GLU A 130 7.82 2.36 2.34
C GLU A 130 8.57 2.06 1.03
N HIS A 131 7.83 1.76 -0.03
CA HIS A 131 8.35 1.25 -1.31
C HIS A 131 8.35 2.31 -2.42
N ASP A 132 9.12 2.08 -3.49
CA ASP A 132 9.03 2.88 -4.72
C ASP A 132 7.60 2.81 -5.30
N PRO A 133 7.02 3.90 -5.84
CA PRO A 133 5.65 3.87 -6.36
C PRO A 133 5.43 2.87 -7.49
N GLN A 134 6.48 2.44 -8.18
CA GLN A 134 6.45 1.52 -9.32
C GLN A 134 6.76 0.07 -8.92
N THR A 135 6.95 -0.20 -7.63
CA THR A 135 7.32 -1.51 -7.11
C THR A 135 6.37 -2.61 -7.54
N PHE A 136 6.95 -3.62 -8.18
CA PHE A 136 6.31 -4.82 -8.67
C PHE A 136 7.28 -5.99 -8.53
N HIS A 137 7.07 -6.81 -7.51
CA HIS A 137 7.88 -7.99 -7.23
C HIS A 137 7.04 -9.24 -7.46
N LYS A 138 7.48 -10.10 -8.38
CA LYS A 138 6.79 -11.38 -8.60
C LYS A 138 7.11 -12.35 -7.48
N THR A 139 8.34 -12.34 -6.98
CA THR A 139 8.81 -13.23 -5.94
C THR A 139 9.41 -12.44 -4.79
N LYS A 140 9.59 -13.11 -3.64
CA LYS A 140 10.24 -12.53 -2.47
C LYS A 140 11.68 -12.15 -2.79
N GLU A 141 12.40 -13.02 -3.51
CA GLU A 141 13.80 -12.81 -3.86
C GLU A 141 14.02 -11.58 -4.74
N GLU A 142 13.09 -11.30 -5.68
CA GLU A 142 13.13 -10.05 -6.45
C GLU A 142 12.97 -8.83 -5.52
N GLY A 143 12.08 -8.92 -4.52
CA GLY A 143 11.86 -7.84 -3.57
C GLY A 143 13.03 -7.61 -2.62
N ASP A 144 13.57 -8.67 -2.03
CA ASP A 144 14.76 -8.60 -1.16
C ASP A 144 15.96 -8.00 -1.94
N GLU A 145 16.16 -8.40 -3.19
CA GLU A 145 17.25 -7.88 -4.03
C GLU A 145 17.08 -6.38 -4.37
N GLU A 146 15.85 -5.93 -4.66
CA GLU A 146 15.58 -4.52 -4.97
C GLU A 146 15.69 -3.63 -3.73
N GLU A 147 15.26 -4.10 -2.56
CA GLU A 147 15.46 -3.41 -1.28
C GLU A 147 16.96 -3.30 -0.92
N ASP A 148 17.70 -4.41 -0.95
CA ASP A 148 19.13 -4.45 -0.60
C ASP A 148 19.99 -3.54 -1.49
N ASN A 149 19.59 -3.39 -2.76
CA ASN A 149 20.29 -2.54 -3.73
C ASN A 149 19.76 -1.09 -3.77
N GLY A 150 18.82 -0.72 -2.90
CA GLY A 150 18.23 0.63 -2.83
C GLY A 150 17.42 1.02 -4.07
N LYS A 151 16.81 0.04 -4.75
CA LYS A 151 15.94 0.27 -5.91
C LYS A 151 14.47 0.39 -5.51
N ASP A 152 14.10 -0.18 -4.36
CA ASP A 152 12.75 -0.12 -3.80
C ASP A 152 12.70 0.86 -2.62
N GLU A 153 12.83 2.17 -2.90
CA GLU A 153 12.80 3.22 -1.88
C GLU A 153 11.59 4.14 -2.04
N ALA A 154 10.92 4.46 -0.92
CA ALA A 154 9.88 5.46 -0.92
C ALA A 154 10.37 6.83 -1.42
N PRO A 155 9.56 7.55 -2.21
CA PRO A 155 9.97 8.83 -2.74
C PRO A 155 9.97 9.90 -1.65
N GLU A 156 10.94 10.82 -1.67
CA GLU A 156 11.11 11.87 -0.64
C GLU A 156 9.83 12.68 -0.36
N TRP A 157 9.01 12.93 -1.38
CA TRP A 157 7.76 13.69 -1.24
C TRP A 157 6.71 12.98 -0.37
N SER A 158 6.77 11.65 -0.28
CA SER A 158 5.87 10.85 0.57
C SER A 158 6.26 10.83 2.04
N GLN A 159 7.49 11.30 2.35
CA GLN A 159 8.06 11.33 3.70
C GLN A 159 7.85 12.68 4.40
N GLN A 160 7.16 13.61 3.75
CA GLN A 160 7.02 14.98 4.23
C GLN A 160 5.90 15.10 5.28
N SER A 161 6.14 15.95 6.27
CA SER A 161 5.15 16.22 7.32
C SER A 161 3.92 16.95 6.78
N LYS A 162 2.80 16.87 7.52
CA LYS A 162 1.58 17.65 7.24
C LYS A 162 1.89 19.15 7.09
N SER A 163 2.65 19.73 8.02
CA SER A 163 2.96 21.16 8.01
C SER A 163 3.83 21.57 6.81
N PHE A 164 4.73 20.69 6.35
CA PHE A 164 5.50 20.92 5.14
C PHE A 164 4.58 20.93 3.91
N ASN A 165 3.73 19.92 3.77
CA ASN A 165 2.81 19.79 2.62
C ASN A 165 1.80 20.92 2.56
N GLU A 166 1.29 21.38 3.70
CA GLU A 166 0.43 22.58 3.80
C GLU A 166 1.17 23.86 3.37
N LYS A 167 2.40 24.06 3.86
CA LYS A 167 3.22 25.21 3.49
C LYS A 167 3.58 25.22 2.00
N LYS A 168 3.76 24.03 1.39
CA LYS A 168 3.99 23.86 -0.05
C LYS A 168 2.70 23.97 -0.88
N GLY A 169 1.54 24.06 -0.25
CA GLY A 169 0.26 24.11 -0.94
C GLY A 169 -0.16 22.79 -1.59
N LEU A 170 0.52 21.68 -1.27
CA LEU A 170 0.18 20.32 -1.70
C LEU A 170 -1.05 19.79 -0.96
N VAL A 171 -1.34 20.31 0.23
CA VAL A 171 -2.55 20.02 1.00
C VAL A 171 -3.15 21.33 1.48
N LYS A 172 -4.47 21.46 1.38
CA LYS A 172 -5.21 22.65 1.83
C LYS A 172 -6.44 22.22 2.60
N GLU A 173 -6.66 22.77 3.80
CA GLU A 173 -7.90 22.52 4.57
C GLU A 173 -9.14 22.96 3.80
N SER A 174 -9.01 23.98 2.95
CA SER A 174 -10.09 24.44 2.07
C SER A 174 -10.42 23.47 0.93
N GLY A 175 -9.62 22.43 0.70
CA GLY A 175 -9.56 21.73 -0.58
C GLY A 175 -8.92 22.59 -1.68
N GLY A 176 -9.01 22.13 -2.93
CA GLY A 176 -8.39 22.78 -4.09
C GLY A 176 -8.92 24.20 -4.39
N PRO A 177 -8.45 24.84 -5.49
CA PRO A 177 -7.61 24.26 -6.54
C PRO A 177 -6.14 24.14 -6.13
N TYR A 178 -5.46 23.17 -6.73
CA TYR A 178 -4.02 22.92 -6.64
C TYR A 178 -3.34 23.34 -7.96
N GLU A 179 -2.01 23.22 -8.01
CA GLU A 179 -1.23 23.54 -9.21
C GLU A 179 -1.54 22.56 -10.36
N ASN A 180 -1.13 22.91 -11.59
CA ASN A 180 -1.23 22.05 -12.78
C ASN A 180 -2.64 21.57 -13.15
N GLY A 181 -3.67 22.33 -12.75
CA GLY A 181 -5.06 22.01 -13.06
C GLY A 181 -5.63 20.85 -12.22
N ASP A 182 -4.92 20.45 -11.16
CA ASP A 182 -5.47 19.57 -10.14
C ASP A 182 -6.52 20.36 -9.34
N ASP A 183 -7.79 20.10 -9.63
CA ASP A 183 -8.88 20.92 -9.12
C ASP A 183 -9.25 20.58 -7.67
N GLY A 184 -8.88 19.38 -7.19
CA GLY A 184 -9.11 18.84 -5.85
C GLY A 184 -10.42 19.27 -5.17
N ARG A 185 -11.49 19.37 -5.96
CA ARG A 185 -12.52 20.42 -5.78
C ARG A 185 -13.19 20.43 -4.42
N HIS A 186 -13.14 21.60 -3.78
CA HIS A 186 -14.14 22.05 -2.82
C HIS A 186 -14.79 23.34 -3.37
N GLN A 187 -16.01 23.26 -3.92
CA GLN A 187 -16.87 24.44 -4.04
C GLN A 187 -17.70 24.51 -2.76
N LYS A 188 -17.41 25.46 -1.87
CA LYS A 188 -18.33 25.77 -0.78
C LYS A 188 -19.68 26.14 -1.40
N SER A 189 -20.73 25.38 -1.13
CA SER A 189 -22.11 25.84 -1.24
C SER A 189 -22.39 26.89 -0.17
#